data_AF-A0A503XDJ8-F1
#
_entry.id   AF-A0A503XDJ8-F1
#
_cell.length_a   1.000
_cell.length_b   1.000
_cell.length_c   1.000
_cell.angle_alpha   90.00
_cell.angle_beta   90.00
_cell.angle_gamma   90.00
#
_symmetry.space_group_name_H-M   'P 1'
#
loop_
_entity.id
_entity.type
_entity.pdbx_description
1 polymer ?
#
loop_
_entity_poly.entity_id
_entity_poly.type
_entity_poly.pdbx_seq_one_letter_code
_entity_poly.pdbx_strand_id
1 'polypeptide(L)'
;MADLSKWRVAPNGDIKADTMLEAGVAAISPHDVVLRVAYATSQKEMDMFHEGKRPRHQIQVRLSPTRAKELASLLLKYAEGLERSVPPRDKQN
;
A
#
# COMPACT_ATOMS: atom_id res chain seq x y z
N MET A 1 10.40 -0.51 18.79
CA MET A 1 9.13 -0.99 18.20
C MET A 1 8.59 0.10 17.30
N ALA A 2 8.08 -0.22 16.11
CA ALA A 2 7.43 0.76 15.24
C ALA A 2 6.16 1.28 15.93
N ASP A 3 5.93 2.59 15.93
CA ASP A 3 4.71 3.18 16.46
C ASP A 3 3.52 2.83 15.56
N LEU A 4 2.70 1.89 16.04
CA LEU A 4 1.51 1.40 15.36
C LEU A 4 0.24 2.17 15.73
N SER A 5 0.32 3.22 16.57
CA SER A 5 -0.86 3.98 17.04
C SER A 5 -1.67 4.63 15.92
N LYS A 6 -1.05 4.87 14.76
CA LYS A 6 -1.67 5.45 13.56
C LYS A 6 -2.27 4.40 12.61
N TRP A 7 -2.14 3.13 12.93
CA TRP A 7 -2.49 2.03 12.04
C TRP A 7 -3.76 1.35 12.56
N ARG A 8 -4.75 1.14 11.69
CA ARG A 8 -5.84 0.21 11.98
C ARG A 8 -5.34 -1.19 11.70
N VAL A 9 -4.89 -1.84 12.76
CA VAL A 9 -4.34 -3.19 12.73
C VAL A 9 -5.47 -4.17 13.09
N ALA A 10 -5.65 -5.20 12.28
CA ALA A 10 -6.51 -6.34 12.60
C ALA A 10 -5.92 -7.11 13.79
N PRO A 11 -6.71 -7.94 14.51
CA PRO A 11 -6.24 -8.66 15.69
C PRO A 11 -5.02 -9.56 15.45
N ASN A 12 -4.77 -9.94 14.19
CA ASN A 12 -3.63 -10.74 13.75
C ASN A 12 -2.36 -9.95 13.42
N GLY A 13 -2.38 -8.61 13.53
CA GLY A 13 -1.23 -7.76 13.21
C GLY A 13 -1.22 -7.17 11.80
N ASP A 14 -2.19 -7.53 10.95
CA ASP A 14 -2.26 -7.03 9.58
C ASP A 14 -2.89 -5.64 9.51
N ILE A 15 -2.43 -4.82 8.56
CA ILE A 15 -3.05 -3.53 8.30
C ILE A 15 -4.41 -3.79 7.62
N LYS A 16 -5.48 -3.31 8.24
CA LYS A 16 -6.83 -3.38 7.67
C LYS A 16 -6.97 -2.31 6.58
N ALA A 17 -6.65 -2.68 5.35
CA ALA A 17 -6.93 -1.90 4.15
C ALA A 17 -7.77 -2.77 3.20
N ASP A 18 -9.01 -2.34 2.93
CA ASP A 18 -9.91 -3.08 2.03
C ASP A 18 -9.57 -2.77 0.57
N THR A 19 -9.08 -1.56 0.28
CA THR A 19 -8.66 -1.16 -1.07
C THR A 19 -7.62 -0.04 -1.03
N MET A 20 -6.58 -0.18 -1.86
CA MET A 20 -5.63 0.89 -2.15
C MET A 20 -6.26 1.85 -3.15
N LEU A 21 -6.30 3.13 -2.80
CA LEU A 21 -6.94 4.17 -3.62
C LEU A 21 -5.94 4.78 -4.60
N GLU A 22 -4.78 5.18 -4.07
CA GLU A 22 -3.70 5.78 -4.84
C GLU A 22 -2.36 5.43 -4.20
N ALA A 23 -1.35 5.16 -5.02
CA ALA A 23 0.03 5.03 -4.56
C ALA A 23 0.93 5.93 -5.41
N GLY A 24 1.92 6.55 -4.76
CA GLY A 24 2.84 7.46 -5.42
C GLY A 24 4.21 7.43 -4.77
N VAL A 25 5.25 7.66 -5.57
CA VAL A 25 6.63 7.78 -5.12
C VAL A 25 7.16 9.14 -5.55
N ALA A 26 7.82 9.86 -4.65
CA ALA A 26 8.47 11.13 -4.94
C ALA A 26 9.90 11.14 -4.39
N ALA A 27 10.83 11.73 -5.14
CA ALA A 27 12.15 12.07 -4.61
C ALA A 27 12.08 13.43 -3.90
N ILE A 28 12.60 13.50 -2.68
CA ILE A 28 12.75 14.75 -1.94
C ILE A 28 14.25 15.02 -1.77
N SER A 29 14.67 16.19 -2.26
CA SER A 29 16.05 16.65 -2.17
C SER A 29 16.48 16.82 -0.69
N PRO A 30 17.73 16.46 -0.32
CA PRO A 30 18.79 16.00 -1.21
C PRO A 30 18.81 14.48 -1.44
N HIS A 31 18.32 13.64 -0.53
CA HIS A 31 18.56 12.18 -0.59
C HIS A 31 17.42 11.29 -0.08
N ASP A 32 16.18 11.77 -0.04
CA ASP A 32 15.06 10.96 0.44
C ASP A 32 14.15 10.51 -0.71
N VAL A 33 13.62 9.30 -0.58
CA VAL A 33 12.49 8.79 -1.36
C VAL A 33 11.28 8.73 -0.44
N VAL A 34 10.15 9.27 -0.88
CA VAL A 34 8.89 9.20 -0.15
C VAL A 34 7.92 8.30 -0.90
N LEU A 35 7.49 7.24 -0.23
CA LEU A 35 6.37 6.41 -0.63
C LEU A 35 5.10 6.93 0.04
N ARG A 36 4.06 7.16 -0.75
CA ARG A 36 2.74 7.55 -0.29
C ARG A 36 1.73 6.49 -0.73
N VAL A 37 0.92 6.02 0.20
CA VAL A 37 -0.19 5.09 -0.07
C VAL A 37 -1.45 5.65 0.56
N ALA A 38 -2.45 5.91 -0.26
CA ALA A 38 -3.81 6.23 0.17
C ALA A 38 -4.66 4.96 0.14
N TYR A 39 -5.49 4.75 1.15
CA TYR A 39 -6.31 3.55 1.28
C TYR A 39 -7.69 3.85 1.88
N ALA A 40 -8.63 2.92 1.67
CA ALA A 40 -9.93 2.89 2.32
C ALA A 40 -10.07 1.63 3.18
N THR A 41 -10.83 1.72 4.27
CA THR A 41 -11.10 0.58 5.16
C THR A 41 -12.49 -0.03 4.97
N SER A 42 -13.24 0.46 3.97
CA SER A 42 -14.53 -0.10 3.51
C SER A 42 -14.92 0.49 2.14
N GLN A 43 -15.82 -0.18 1.41
CA GLN A 43 -16.41 0.34 0.17
C GLN A 43 -17.10 1.69 0.38
N LYS A 44 -17.84 1.84 1.49
CA LYS A 44 -18.47 3.12 1.86
C LYS A 44 -17.46 4.26 2.00
N GLU A 45 -16.28 3.98 2.56
CA GLU A 45 -15.22 4.99 2.64
C GLU A 45 -14.64 5.34 1.27
N MET A 46 -14.48 4.35 0.39
CA MET A 46 -14.07 4.57 -1.00
C MET A 46 -15.05 5.48 -1.73
N ASP A 47 -16.35 5.22 -1.64
CA ASP A 47 -17.39 6.02 -2.29
C ASP A 47 -17.37 7.48 -1.78
N MET A 48 -17.23 7.69 -0.47
CA MET A 48 -17.08 9.02 0.13
C MET A 48 -15.83 9.77 -0.35
N PHE A 49 -14.73 9.06 -0.66
CA PHE A 49 -13.52 9.68 -1.21
C PHE A 49 -13.69 10.12 -2.65
N HIS A 50 -14.39 9.35 -3.49
CA HIS A 50 -14.68 9.73 -4.87
C HIS A 50 -15.61 10.95 -4.95
N GLU A 51 -16.53 11.08 -3.99
CA GLU A 51 -17.43 12.23 -3.88
C GLU A 51 -16.79 13.47 -3.24
N GLY A 52 -15.50 13.39 -2.85
CA GLY A 52 -14.79 14.50 -2.19
C GLY A 52 -15.28 14.82 -0.78
N LYS A 53 -16.07 13.94 -0.17
CA LYS A 53 -16.75 14.17 1.12
C LYS A 53 -15.88 13.88 2.35
N ARG A 54 -14.70 13.26 2.19
CA ARG A 54 -13.80 12.91 3.30
C ARG A 54 -12.32 12.95 2.91
N PRO A 55 -11.39 13.33 3.81
CA PRO A 55 -9.95 13.19 3.57
C PRO A 55 -9.53 11.71 3.60
N ARG A 56 -8.71 11.31 2.62
CA ARG A 56 -8.20 9.94 2.45
C ARG A 56 -7.31 9.52 3.61
N HIS A 57 -7.41 8.26 4.03
CA HIS A 57 -6.37 7.70 4.89
C HIS A 57 -5.08 7.59 4.08
N GLN A 58 -3.99 8.12 4.63
CA GLN A 58 -2.74 8.19 3.92
C GLN A 58 -1.60 7.75 4.83
N ILE A 59 -0.80 6.80 4.33
CA ILE A 59 0.49 6.45 4.89
C ILE A 59 1.56 7.15 4.06
N GLN A 60 2.51 7.78 4.73
CA GLN A 60 3.68 8.35 4.09
C GLN A 60 4.93 7.82 4.78
N VAL A 61 5.80 7.18 4.02
CA VAL A 61 7.07 6.63 4.51
C VAL A 61 8.20 7.32 3.78
N ARG A 62 9.12 7.88 4.55
CA ARG A 62 10.38 8.44 4.05
C ARG A 62 11.46 7.37 4.16
N LEU A 63 12.19 7.15 3.09
CA LEU A 63 13.17 6.10 2.92
C LEU A 63 14.46 6.69 2.35
N SER A 64 15.60 6.17 2.77
CA SER A 64 16.84 6.41 2.03
C SER A 64 16.81 5.68 0.67
N PRO A 65 17.66 6.05 -0.30
CA PRO A 65 17.66 5.42 -1.62
C PRO A 65 17.98 3.92 -1.55
N THR A 66 18.85 3.52 -0.63
CA THR A 66 19.17 2.11 -0.37
C THR A 66 17.95 1.34 0.12
N ARG A 67 17.21 1.87 1.11
CA ARG A 67 15.99 1.23 1.63
C ARG A 67 14.88 1.18 0.58
N ALA A 68 14.77 2.18 -0.28
CA ALA A 68 13.82 2.16 -1.38
C ALA A 68 14.11 1.03 -2.38
N LYS A 69 15.38 0.77 -2.70
CA LYS A 69 15.80 -0.34 -3.58
C LYS A 69 15.52 -1.72 -2.96
N GLU A 70 15.77 -1.86 -1.66
CA GLU A 70 15.45 -3.10 -0.91
C GLU A 70 13.95 -3.36 -0.94
N LEU A 71 13.13 -2.34 -0.67
CA LEU A 71 11.67 -2.43 -0.72
C LEU A 71 11.17 -2.81 -2.12
N ALA A 72 11.69 -2.19 -3.18
CA ALA A 72 11.34 -2.52 -4.56
C ALA A 72 11.63 -3.99 -4.89
N SER A 73 12.75 -4.51 -4.41
CA SER A 73 13.16 -5.91 -4.62
C SER A 73 12.21 -6.89 -3.91
N LEU A 74 11.74 -6.55 -2.71
CA LEU A 74 10.74 -7.34 -2.00
C LEU A 74 9.40 -7.33 -2.72
N LEU A 75 8.93 -6.15 -3.13
CA LEU A 75 7.67 -5.99 -3.86
C LEU A 75 7.65 -6.84 -5.14
N LEU A 76 8.75 -6.84 -5.91
CA LEU A 76 8.88 -7.65 -7.11
C LEU A 76 8.75 -9.16 -6.80
N LYS A 77 9.45 -9.65 -5.78
CA LYS A 77 9.37 -11.06 -5.37
C LYS A 77 7.96 -11.47 -4.95
N TYR A 78 7.26 -10.61 -4.21
CA TYR A 78 5.87 -10.87 -3.83
C TYR A 78 4.94 -10.89 -5.05
N ALA A 79 5.11 -9.96 -6.00
CA ALA A 79 4.32 -9.93 -7.23
C ALA A 79 4.53 -11.20 -8.06
N GLU A 80 5.78 -11.61 -8.29
CA GLU A 80 6.11 -12.86 -8.99
C GLU A 80 5.52 -14.10 -8.27
N GLY A 81 5.55 -14.12 -6.95
CA GLY A 81 4.94 -15.18 -6.14
C GLY A 81 3.42 -15.25 -6.33
N LEU A 82 2.75 -14.09 -6.34
CA LEU A 82 1.30 -14.01 -6.57
C LEU A 82 0.93 -14.46 -7.98
N GLU A 83 1.64 -14.01 -9.02
CA GLU A 83 1.39 -14.43 -10.40
C GLU A 83 1.50 -15.95 -10.58
N ARG A 84 2.45 -16.59 -9.91
CA ARG A 84 2.60 -18.06 -9.91
C ARG A 84 1.49 -18.78 -9.17
N SER A 85 0.83 -18.11 -8.23
CA SER A 85 -0.28 -18.68 -7.43
C SER A 85 -1.65 -18.56 -8.10
N VAL A 86 -1.77 -17.73 -9.13
CA VAL A 86 -3.01 -17.62 -9.93
C VAL A 86 -3.03 -18.78 -10.93
N PRO A 87 -4.01 -19.71 -10.86
CA PRO A 87 -4.12 -20.77 -11.85
C PRO A 87 -4.36 -20.16 -13.25
N PRO A 88 -3.78 -20.73 -14.32
CA PRO A 88 -3.98 -20.22 -15.67
C PRO A 88 -5.48 -20.15 -16.00
N ARG A 89 -5.88 -19.05 -16.64
CA ARG A 89 -7.27 -18.71 -17.01
C ARG A 89 -8.00 -19.78 -17.85
N ASP A 90 -7.30 -20.80 -18.35
CA ASP A 90 -7.85 -21.84 -19.22
C ASP A 90 -8.58 -22.99 -18.48
N LYS A 91 -8.82 -22.88 -17.17
CA LYS A 91 -9.60 -23.88 -16.39
C LYS A 91 -10.79 -23.32 -15.63
N GLN A 92 -11.34 -22.21 -16.09
CA GLN A 92 -12.64 -21.69 -15.63
C GLN A 92 -13.58 -21.54 -16.83
N ASN A 93 -14.03 -22.67 -17.37
CA ASN A 93 -15.25 -22.80 -18.16
C ASN A 93 -15.92 -24.12 -17.78
#